data_AF-A0A4U9IXH1-F1
#
_entry.id   AF-A0A4U9IXH1-F1
#
_cell.length_a   1.000
_cell.length_b   1.000
_cell.length_c   1.000
_cell.angle_alpha   90.00
_cell.angle_beta   90.00
_cell.angle_gamma   90.00
#
_symmetry.space_group_name_H-M   'P 1'
#
loop_
_entity.id
_entity.type
_entity.pdbx_description
1 polymer ?
#
loop_
_entity_poly.entity_id
_entity_poly.type
_entity_poly.pdbx_seq_one_letter_code
_entity_poly.pdbx_strand_id
1 'polypeptide(L)'
;MPGKGESLYWQAAFDALHAYQVKEDEMRWGWPVWPEQYQSVDSPAVKAFCEEHTDEVDFYLWLQWLAYSQFAACWQESQGYDMPIGLYRDLAVGVAEGGAETWCDRELYCLKASVGAPPDILGPLGQNWGLPPMDPARDRCPRL
;
A
#
# COMPACT_ATOMS: atom_id res chain seq x y z
N MET A 1 5.19 -8.03 14.49
CA MET A 1 5.07 -7.76 13.04
C MET A 1 3.80 -8.42 12.57
N PRO A 2 2.99 -7.80 11.69
CA PRO A 2 2.09 -8.58 10.87
C PRO A 2 2.95 -9.63 10.15
N GLY A 3 2.63 -10.91 10.26
CA GLY A 3 3.38 -11.94 9.53
C GLY A 3 3.39 -11.59 8.04
N LYS A 4 4.36 -12.07 7.24
CA LYS A 4 4.37 -11.81 5.77
C LYS A 4 3.03 -12.11 5.08
N GLY A 5 2.20 -12.99 5.66
CA GLY A 5 0.84 -13.26 5.20
C GLY A 5 -0.19 -12.17 5.51
N GLU A 6 -0.03 -11.41 6.60
CA GLU A 6 -0.97 -10.35 7.00
C GLU A 6 -0.88 -9.12 6.08
N SER A 7 0.33 -8.70 5.70
CA SER A 7 0.50 -7.57 4.76
C SER A 7 -0.15 -7.85 3.41
N LEU A 8 0.03 -9.06 2.87
CA LEU A 8 -0.60 -9.48 1.61
C LEU A 8 -2.12 -9.55 1.73
N TYR A 9 -2.63 -10.12 2.83
CA TYR A 9 -4.06 -10.19 3.10
C TYR A 9 -4.69 -8.80 3.14
N TRP A 10 -4.09 -7.86 3.87
CA TRP A 10 -4.66 -6.53 3.99
C TRP A 10 -4.56 -5.68 2.72
N GLN A 11 -3.54 -5.90 1.88
CA GLN A 11 -3.52 -5.32 0.53
C GLN A 11 -4.74 -5.79 -0.27
N ALA A 12 -5.03 -7.09 -0.27
CA ALA A 12 -6.17 -7.64 -0.99
C ALA A 12 -7.51 -7.19 -0.41
N ALA A 13 -7.65 -7.16 0.91
CA ALA A 13 -8.83 -6.65 1.59
C ALA A 13 -9.06 -5.16 1.33
N PHE A 14 -7.99 -4.36 1.27
CA PHE A 14 -8.06 -2.95 0.88
C PHE A 14 -8.60 -2.80 -0.54
N ASP A 15 -8.06 -3.54 -1.51
CA ASP A 15 -8.50 -3.45 -2.91
C ASP A 15 -9.96 -3.92 -3.09
N ALA A 16 -10.36 -4.99 -2.41
CA ALA A 16 -11.73 -5.49 -2.40
C ALA A 16 -12.71 -4.44 -1.82
N LEU A 17 -12.36 -3.88 -0.66
CA LEU A 17 -13.16 -2.83 -0.03
C LEU A 17 -13.16 -1.57 -0.88
N HIS A 18 -12.04 -1.18 -1.48
CA HIS A 18 -11.98 -0.01 -2.36
C HIS A 18 -12.90 -0.16 -3.56
N ALA A 19 -12.88 -1.33 -4.22
CA ALA A 19 -13.77 -1.66 -5.33
C ALA A 19 -15.26 -1.64 -4.93
N TYR A 20 -15.58 -1.99 -3.68
CA TYR A 20 -16.92 -1.82 -3.12
C TYR A 20 -17.27 -0.35 -2.90
N GLN A 21 -16.35 0.43 -2.32
CA GLN A 21 -16.56 1.84 -1.98
C GLN A 21 -16.80 2.72 -3.22
N VAL A 22 -16.05 2.51 -4.31
CA VAL A 22 -16.19 3.31 -5.53
C VAL A 22 -17.49 3.06 -6.28
N LYS A 23 -18.14 1.90 -6.08
CA LYS A 23 -19.48 1.62 -6.63
C LYS A 23 -20.56 2.45 -5.95
N GLU A 24 -20.38 2.75 -4.67
CA GLU A 24 -21.29 3.59 -3.89
C GLU A 24 -21.04 5.09 -4.17
N ASP A 25 -19.78 5.49 -4.32
CA ASP A 25 -19.39 6.86 -4.64
C ASP A 25 -18.00 6.88 -5.30
N GLU A 26 -17.95 7.27 -6.58
CA GLU A 26 -16.72 7.34 -7.38
C GLU A 26 -15.68 8.32 -6.80
N MET A 27 -16.08 9.25 -5.93
CA MET A 27 -15.17 10.19 -5.26
C MET A 27 -14.41 9.56 -4.08
N ARG A 28 -14.68 8.30 -3.72
CA ARG A 28 -13.98 7.56 -2.65
C ARG A 28 -12.60 7.09 -3.12
N TRP A 29 -11.65 8.02 -3.17
CA TRP A 29 -10.29 7.81 -3.67
C TRP A 29 -9.40 6.95 -2.75
N GLY A 30 -9.74 6.78 -1.48
CA GLY A 30 -8.97 5.98 -0.51
C GLY A 30 -9.62 5.98 0.87
N TRP A 31 -8.99 5.30 1.83
CA TRP A 31 -9.60 5.10 3.15
C TRP A 31 -9.99 6.38 3.92
N PRO A 32 -9.33 7.55 3.79
CA PRO A 32 -9.71 8.75 4.54
C PRO A 32 -11.12 9.28 4.22
N VAL A 33 -11.64 8.94 3.03
CA VAL A 33 -12.98 9.36 2.57
C VAL A 33 -14.00 8.21 2.55
N TRP A 34 -13.63 7.04 3.06
CA TRP A 34 -14.59 5.96 3.32
C TRP A 34 -15.42 6.29 4.56
N PRO A 35 -16.62 5.70 4.72
CA PRO A 35 -17.35 5.75 5.98
C PRO A 35 -16.47 5.35 7.17
N GLU A 36 -16.62 6.03 8.31
CA GLU A 36 -15.74 5.90 9.48
C GLU A 36 -15.55 4.44 9.93
N GLN A 37 -16.61 3.63 9.86
CA GLN A 37 -16.59 2.21 10.19
C GLN A 37 -15.58 1.39 9.37
N TYR A 38 -15.17 1.85 8.19
CA TYR A 38 -14.22 1.19 7.30
C TYR A 38 -12.80 1.77 7.39
N GLN A 39 -12.58 2.83 8.17
CA GLN A 39 -11.29 3.51 8.23
C GLN A 39 -10.27 2.80 9.12
N SER A 40 -10.67 1.79 9.91
CA SER A 40 -9.76 1.01 10.75
C SER A 40 -9.86 -0.47 10.40
N VAL A 41 -8.72 -1.11 10.13
CA VAL A 41 -8.64 -2.55 9.83
C VAL A 41 -9.17 -3.42 10.98
N ASP A 42 -9.11 -2.92 12.22
CA ASP A 42 -9.55 -3.64 13.41
C ASP A 42 -11.06 -3.56 13.66
N SER A 43 -11.77 -2.72 12.89
CA SER A 43 -13.19 -2.47 13.14
C SER A 43 -14.04 -3.73 12.90
N PRO A 44 -15.15 -3.90 13.64
CA PRO A 44 -16.08 -5.00 13.38
C PRO A 44 -16.64 -4.99 11.96
N ALA A 45 -16.83 -3.80 11.37
CA ALA A 45 -17.37 -3.66 10.02
C ALA A 45 -16.40 -4.14 8.94
N VAL A 46 -15.09 -3.89 9.10
CA VAL A 46 -14.07 -4.41 8.16
C VAL A 46 -13.97 -5.93 8.28
N LYS A 47 -14.00 -6.47 9.49
CA LYS A 47 -13.96 -7.93 9.72
C LYS A 47 -15.18 -8.61 9.09
N ALA A 48 -16.37 -8.09 9.35
CA ALA A 48 -17.60 -8.59 8.74
C ALA A 48 -17.57 -8.49 7.21
N PHE A 49 -17.08 -7.39 6.65
CA PHE A 49 -16.90 -7.23 5.21
C PHE A 49 -15.99 -8.31 4.63
N CYS A 50 -14.84 -8.60 5.26
CA CYS A 50 -13.93 -9.62 4.78
C CYS A 50 -14.52 -11.03 4.85
N GLU A 51 -15.32 -11.32 5.88
CA GLU A 51 -16.03 -12.60 6.02
C GLU A 51 -17.15 -12.76 4.98
N GLU A 52 -17.86 -11.68 4.64
CA GLU A 52 -18.94 -11.69 3.65
C GLU A 52 -18.42 -11.71 2.20
N HIS A 53 -17.27 -11.07 1.95
CA HIS A 53 -16.66 -10.90 0.62
C HIS A 53 -15.35 -11.68 0.47
N THR A 54 -15.28 -12.88 1.04
CA THR A 54 -14.06 -13.69 1.01
C THR A 54 -13.60 -14.02 -0.41
N ASP A 55 -14.53 -14.29 -1.34
CA ASP A 55 -14.20 -14.58 -2.74
C ASP A 55 -13.56 -13.37 -3.45
N GLU A 56 -14.02 -12.15 -3.16
CA GLU A 56 -13.40 -10.92 -3.67
C GLU A 56 -12.00 -10.70 -3.08
N VAL A 57 -11.82 -10.92 -1.78
CA VAL A 57 -10.50 -10.83 -1.14
C VAL A 57 -9.54 -11.86 -1.78
N ASP A 58 -9.98 -13.10 -1.95
CA ASP A 58 -9.21 -14.16 -2.59
C ASP A 58 -8.89 -13.85 -4.05
N PHE A 59 -9.79 -13.17 -4.77
CA PHE A 59 -9.52 -12.69 -6.12
C PHE A 59 -8.34 -11.71 -6.15
N TYR A 60 -8.30 -10.73 -5.25
CA TYR A 60 -7.17 -9.78 -5.19
C TYR A 60 -5.88 -10.44 -4.69
N LEU A 61 -5.95 -11.44 -3.80
CA LEU A 61 -4.81 -12.28 -3.46
C LEU A 61 -4.27 -13.03 -4.68
N TRP A 62 -5.16 -13.59 -5.50
CA TRP A 62 -4.80 -14.27 -6.73
C TRP A 62 -4.15 -13.32 -7.75
N LEU A 63 -4.63 -12.09 -7.88
CA LEU A 63 -3.99 -11.07 -8.72
C LEU A 63 -2.57 -10.74 -8.27
N GLN A 64 -2.34 -10.58 -6.95
CA GLN A 64 -0.99 -10.36 -6.41
C GLN A 64 -0.06 -11.55 -6.69
N TRP A 65 -0.56 -12.78 -6.52
CA TRP A 65 0.17 -13.99 -6.88
C TRP A 65 0.50 -14.05 -8.38
N LEU A 66 -0.44 -13.68 -9.24
CA LEU A 66 -0.24 -13.67 -10.69
C LEU A 66 0.83 -12.64 -11.09
N ALA A 67 0.74 -11.42 -10.56
CA ALA A 67 1.74 -10.37 -10.81
C ALA A 67 3.14 -10.79 -10.33
N TYR A 68 3.23 -11.37 -9.13
CA TYR A 68 4.49 -11.93 -8.61
C TYR A 68 5.04 -13.03 -9.53
N SER A 69 4.19 -13.96 -9.96
CA SER A 69 4.59 -15.10 -10.80
C SER A 69 5.08 -14.67 -12.17
N GLN A 70 4.38 -13.70 -12.79
CA GLN A 70 4.79 -13.13 -14.07
C GLN A 70 6.12 -12.37 -13.95
N PHE A 71 6.30 -11.56 -12.90
CA PHE A 71 7.57 -10.88 -12.66
C PHE A 71 8.72 -11.86 -12.41
N ALA A 72 8.46 -12.93 -11.66
CA ALA A 72 9.42 -14.00 -11.42
C ALA A 72 9.81 -14.72 -12.73
N ALA A 73 8.86 -14.95 -13.64
CA ALA A 73 9.16 -15.53 -14.94
C ALA A 73 10.09 -14.63 -15.77
N CYS A 74 9.84 -13.31 -15.81
CA CYS A 74 10.73 -12.34 -16.46
C CYS A 74 12.15 -12.37 -15.86
N TRP A 75 12.25 -12.51 -14.54
CA TRP A 75 13.54 -12.66 -13.87
C TRP A 75 14.24 -13.95 -14.32
N GLN A 76 13.56 -15.10 -14.32
CA GLN A 76 14.15 -16.37 -14.75
C GLN A 76 14.64 -16.32 -16.19
N GLU A 77 13.87 -15.72 -17.10
CA GLU A 77 14.31 -15.50 -18.49
C GLU A 77 15.61 -14.69 -18.53
N SER A 78 15.69 -13.59 -17.78
CA SER A 78 16.91 -12.77 -17.74
C SER A 78 18.15 -13.54 -17.26
N GLN A 79 17.96 -14.48 -16.33
CA GLN A 79 19.03 -15.36 -15.85
C GLN A 79 19.41 -16.40 -16.92
N GLY A 80 18.45 -16.92 -17.68
CA GLY A 80 18.69 -17.86 -18.77
C GLY A 80 19.54 -17.29 -19.92
N TYR A 81 19.57 -15.96 -20.08
CA TYR A 81 20.42 -15.26 -21.05
C TYR A 81 21.76 -14.75 -20.46
N ASP A 82 22.10 -15.16 -19.22
CA ASP A 82 23.30 -14.68 -18.51
C ASP A 82 23.41 -13.15 -18.48
N MET A 83 22.27 -12.46 -18.39
CA MET A 83 22.25 -10.99 -18.32
C MET A 83 22.95 -10.54 -17.03
N PRO A 84 24.01 -9.70 -17.09
CA PRO A 84 24.81 -9.36 -15.90
C PRO A 84 24.04 -8.67 -14.77
N ILE A 85 22.92 -8.01 -15.09
CA ILE A 85 22.03 -7.34 -14.13
C ILE A 85 20.65 -8.01 -14.09
N GLY A 86 20.14 -8.47 -15.24
CA GLY A 86 18.79 -9.02 -15.36
C GLY A 86 17.72 -7.92 -15.27
N LEU A 87 17.10 -7.77 -14.09
CA LEU A 87 16.08 -6.76 -13.82
C LEU A 87 16.59 -5.70 -12.84
N TYR A 88 16.43 -4.43 -13.21
CA TYR A 88 16.70 -3.28 -12.35
C TYR A 88 15.37 -2.62 -11.96
N ARG A 89 15.06 -2.63 -10.66
CA ARG A 89 13.81 -2.09 -10.11
C ARG A 89 14.03 -0.72 -9.50
N ASP A 90 12.99 0.10 -9.56
CA ASP A 90 12.92 1.38 -8.87
C ASP A 90 12.01 1.26 -7.64
N LEU A 91 12.40 1.90 -6.54
CA LEU A 91 11.66 1.92 -5.28
C LEU A 91 11.26 3.36 -4.98
N ALA A 92 9.95 3.61 -4.97
CA ALA A 92 9.42 4.92 -4.61
C ALA A 92 9.82 5.32 -3.17
N VAL A 93 9.95 6.63 -2.95
CA VAL A 93 10.37 7.21 -1.67
C VAL A 93 9.30 7.08 -0.55
N GLY A 94 8.05 6.83 -0.92
CA GLY A 94 6.95 6.72 0.03
C GLY A 94 5.67 6.19 -0.60
N VAL A 95 4.61 6.15 0.22
CA VAL A 95 3.27 5.67 -0.13
C VAL A 95 2.26 6.81 -0.07
N ALA A 96 1.11 6.67 -0.72
CA ALA A 96 0.04 7.66 -0.63
C ALA A 96 -0.66 7.63 0.74
N GLU A 97 -1.15 8.77 1.21
CA GLU A 97 -1.81 8.88 2.52
C GLU A 97 -3.08 8.03 2.67
N GLY A 98 -3.77 7.72 1.57
CA GLY A 98 -5.01 6.95 1.56
C GLY A 98 -4.88 5.51 1.05
N GLY A 99 -3.66 4.98 0.93
CA GLY A 99 -3.41 3.62 0.44
C GLY A 99 -3.50 2.54 1.51
N ALA A 100 -3.36 1.27 1.09
CA ALA A 100 -3.40 0.11 1.98
C ALA A 100 -2.37 0.19 3.12
N GLU A 101 -1.15 0.63 2.81
CA GLU A 101 -0.06 0.69 3.78
C GLU A 101 -0.38 1.61 4.99
N THR A 102 -0.89 2.82 4.72
CA THR A 102 -1.28 3.77 5.77
C THR A 102 -2.62 3.43 6.43
N TRP A 103 -3.43 2.58 5.78
CA TRP A 103 -4.65 2.02 6.35
C TRP A 103 -4.32 0.97 7.41
N CYS A 104 -3.37 0.08 7.12
CA CYS A 104 -3.04 -1.08 7.96
C CYS A 104 -2.03 -0.77 9.05
N ASP A 105 -1.06 0.12 8.77
CA ASP A 105 -0.01 0.46 9.72
C ASP A 105 0.09 1.96 9.96
N ARG A 106 -1.07 2.58 10.20
CA ARG A 106 -1.24 4.04 10.36
C ARG A 106 -0.23 4.67 11.31
N GLU A 107 0.09 4.00 12.42
CA GLU A 107 1.00 4.52 13.42
C GLU A 107 2.44 4.66 12.93
N LEU A 108 2.84 3.91 11.90
CA LEU A 108 4.17 4.04 11.29
C LEU A 108 4.33 5.37 10.53
N TYR A 109 3.24 6.04 10.16
CA TYR A 109 3.24 7.21 9.29
C TYR A 109 2.76 8.49 9.98
N CYS A 110 3.46 9.59 9.71
CA CYS A 110 3.09 10.93 10.17
C CYS A 110 2.08 11.57 9.21
N LEU A 111 0.80 11.19 9.28
CA LEU A 111 -0.26 11.67 8.36
C LEU A 111 -0.51 13.20 8.38
N LYS A 112 0.03 13.92 9.37
CA LYS A 112 -0.07 15.39 9.46
C LYS A 112 1.12 16.11 8.82
N ALA A 113 2.05 15.37 8.20
CA ALA A 113 3.21 15.89 7.51
C ALA A 113 3.28 15.29 6.10
N SER A 114 3.99 15.96 5.20
CA SER A 114 4.22 15.47 3.84
C SER A 114 5.70 15.58 3.49
N VAL A 115 6.22 14.56 2.82
CA VAL A 115 7.55 14.56 2.22
C VAL A 115 7.57 15.55 1.06
N GLY A 116 8.72 16.19 0.87
CA GLY A 116 8.95 17.11 -0.21
C GLY A 116 10.42 17.49 -0.31
N ALA A 117 10.69 18.53 -1.10
CA ALA A 117 12.00 19.13 -1.23
C ALA A 117 11.91 20.63 -0.91
N PRO A 118 12.91 21.20 -0.20
CA PRO A 118 12.95 22.64 0.02
C PRO A 118 13.21 23.39 -1.31
N PRO A 119 12.93 24.70 -1.37
CA PRO A 119 13.32 25.54 -2.49
C PRO A 119 14.80 25.44 -2.86
N ASP A 120 15.10 25.39 -4.16
CA ASP A 120 16.45 25.42 -4.70
C ASP A 120 16.56 26.31 -5.96
N ILE A 121 17.74 26.35 -6.59
CA ILE A 121 18.05 27.20 -7.76
C ILE A 121 17.17 26.86 -8.97
N LEU A 122 16.83 25.58 -9.16
CA LEU A 122 16.02 25.10 -10.29
C LEU A 122 14.52 25.07 -9.96
N GLY A 123 14.18 24.91 -8.67
CA GLY A 123 12.83 24.86 -8.13
C GLY A 123 12.66 25.85 -6.97
N PRO A 124 12.47 27.16 -7.24
CA PRO A 124 12.43 28.19 -6.20
C PRO A 124 11.21 28.13 -5.26
N LEU A 125 10.22 27.30 -5.56
CA LEU A 125 9.06 27.05 -4.70
C LEU A 125 9.19 25.78 -3.86
N GLY A 126 10.22 24.97 -4.10
CA GLY A 126 10.33 23.62 -3.54
C GLY A 126 9.25 22.70 -4.10
N GLN A 127 9.07 21.57 -3.44
CA GLN A 127 8.12 20.53 -3.85
C GLN A 127 7.42 19.96 -2.62
N ASN A 128 6.14 19.63 -2.78
CA ASN A 128 5.36 18.84 -1.84
C ASN A 128 4.82 17.64 -2.62
N TRP A 129 5.18 16.42 -2.18
CA TRP A 129 4.85 15.20 -2.92
C TRP A 129 3.58 14.50 -2.43
N GLY A 130 2.94 15.01 -1.36
CA GLY A 130 1.72 14.42 -0.80
C GLY A 130 1.93 13.01 -0.19
N LEU A 131 3.14 12.70 0.26
CA LEU A 131 3.48 11.39 0.84
C LEU A 131 3.71 11.55 2.34
N PRO A 132 2.98 10.86 3.22
CA PRO A 132 3.28 10.92 4.65
C PRO A 132 4.64 10.27 4.94
N PRO A 133 5.55 10.94 5.68
CA PRO A 133 6.81 10.34 6.06
C PRO A 133 6.60 9.24 7.11
N MET A 134 7.43 8.20 7.09
CA MET A 134 7.51 7.25 8.19
C MET A 134 8.07 7.95 9.44
N ASP A 135 7.59 7.57 10.62
CA ASP A 135 8.09 8.06 11.91
C ASP A 135 9.42 7.35 12.27
N PRO A 136 10.57 8.06 12.27
CA PRO A 136 11.86 7.45 12.53
C PRO A 136 12.04 6.98 13.99
N ALA A 137 11.19 7.41 14.93
CA ALA A 137 11.19 6.87 16.28
C ALA A 137 10.54 5.49 16.35
N ARG A 138 9.52 5.25 15.51
CA ARG A 138 8.78 3.99 15.43
C ARG A 138 9.47 2.97 14.52
N ASP A 139 10.13 3.43 13.46
CA ASP A 139 10.91 2.60 12.53
C ASP A 139 12.13 1.95 13.20
N ARG A 140 12.75 2.63 14.19
CA ARG A 140 13.91 2.11 14.92
C ARG A 140 13.59 1.14 16.06
N CYS A 141 12.32 0.93 16.37
CA CYS A 141 11.90 0.02 17.43
C CYS A 141 11.31 -1.25 16.78
N PRO A 142 12.02 -2.39 16.75
CA PRO A 142 11.37 -3.64 16.37
C PRO A 142 10.23 -3.86 17.37
N ARG A 143 8.97 -3.88 16.88
CA ARG A 143 7.81 -4.21 17.71
C ARG A 143 8.00 -5.63 18.23
N LEU A 144 8.46 -5.73 19.48
CA LEU A 144 8.66 -6.95 20.27
C LEU A 144 7.33 -7.67 20.49
#